data_AF-A0AB94IST7-F1
#
_entry.id   AF-A0AB94IST7-F1
#
_cell.length_a   1.000
_cell.length_b   1.000
_cell.length_c   1.000
_cell.angle_alpha   90.00
_cell.angle_beta   90.00
_cell.angle_gamma   90.00
#
_symmetry.space_group_name_H-M   'P 1'
#
loop_
_entity.id
_entity.type
_entity.pdbx_description
1 polymer ?
#
loop_
_entity_poly.entity_id
_entity_poly.type
_entity_poly.pdbx_seq_one_letter_code
_entity_poly.pdbx_strand_id
1 'polypeptide(L)'
;MKKLLCKYCGNAEFYVVNLHETVCKCGLRLTKLSDYRREGTKPAEYPSQKQQADLISKISILKREIDKCLDEREQEGFHQLSLELKGCEEQLLQLEDTADQDHFAKSLKDNKDWSNGSDIIF
;
A
#
# COMPACT_ATOMS: atom_id res chain seq x y z
N MET A 1 24.09 4.25 -15.73
CA MET A 1 22.96 3.28 -15.82
C MET A 1 22.12 3.45 -14.56
N LYS A 2 20.80 3.63 -14.68
CA LYS A 2 19.91 3.77 -13.50
C LYS A 2 19.55 2.37 -12.97
N LYS A 3 19.67 2.14 -11.67
CA LYS A 3 19.33 0.83 -11.08
C LYS A 3 17.83 0.59 -11.09
N LEU A 4 17.43 -0.68 -11.22
CA LEU A 4 16.05 -1.10 -10.94
C LEU A 4 15.90 -1.27 -9.43
N LEU A 5 14.78 -0.77 -8.91
CA LEU A 5 14.40 -0.87 -7.52
C LEU A 5 13.07 -1.60 -7.43
N CYS A 6 12.86 -2.39 -6.39
CA CYS A 6 11.54 -2.91 -6.04
C CYS A 6 10.59 -1.73 -5.83
N LYS A 7 9.45 -1.73 -6.52
CA LYS A 7 8.45 -0.66 -6.40
C LYS A 7 7.90 -0.54 -4.98
N TYR A 8 7.83 -1.65 -4.26
CA TYR A 8 7.21 -1.76 -2.94
C TYR A 8 8.13 -1.36 -1.78
N CYS A 9 9.37 -1.87 -1.74
CA CYS A 9 10.30 -1.60 -0.63
C CYS A 9 11.51 -0.74 -1.02
N GLY A 10 11.70 -0.44 -2.31
CA GLY A 10 12.82 0.38 -2.79
C GLY A 10 14.18 -0.32 -2.83
N ASN A 11 14.29 -1.62 -2.51
CA ASN A 11 15.54 -2.37 -2.59
C ASN A 11 16.01 -2.59 -4.04
N ALA A 12 17.32 -2.63 -4.25
CA ALA A 12 17.96 -2.92 -5.53
C ALA A 12 18.50 -4.36 -5.64
N GLU A 13 18.37 -5.15 -4.57
CA GLU A 13 18.86 -6.53 -4.48
C GLU A 13 17.73 -7.52 -4.81
N PHE A 14 17.96 -8.37 -5.81
CA PHE A 14 17.01 -9.37 -6.30
C PHE A 14 17.70 -10.73 -6.45
N TYR A 15 16.95 -11.79 -6.15
CA TYR A 15 17.33 -13.18 -6.35
C TYR A 15 16.51 -13.76 -7.49
N VAL A 16 17.14 -14.28 -8.54
CA VAL A 16 16.42 -14.94 -9.64
C VAL A 16 16.06 -16.35 -9.21
N VAL A 17 14.77 -16.66 -9.19
CA VAL A 17 14.26 -18.00 -8.86
C VAL A 17 13.96 -18.78 -10.14
N ASN A 18 13.30 -18.14 -11.12
CA ASN A 18 13.01 -18.69 -12.44
C ASN A 18 13.14 -17.60 -13.53
N LEU A 19 13.07 -18.00 -14.81
CA LEU A 19 13.15 -17.09 -15.99
C LEU A 19 12.16 -15.91 -15.94
N HIS A 20 11.04 -16.03 -15.23
CA HIS A 20 10.01 -15.00 -15.09
C HIS A 20 9.70 -14.64 -13.63
N GLU A 21 10.53 -15.08 -12.69
CA GLU A 21 10.29 -14.89 -11.26
C GLU A 21 11.57 -14.48 -10.56
N THR A 22 11.55 -13.29 -9.97
CA THR A 22 12.59 -12.84 -9.05
C THR A 22 11.99 -12.60 -7.67
N VAL A 23 12.81 -12.71 -6.65
CA VAL A 23 12.44 -12.41 -5.27
C VAL A 23 13.26 -11.21 -4.81
N CYS A 24 12.56 -10.16 -4.39
CA CYS A 24 13.20 -9.03 -3.74
C CYS A 24 13.73 -9.43 -2.36
N LYS A 25 14.77 -8.76 -1.86
CA LYS A 25 15.24 -8.92 -0.47
C LYS A 25 14.12 -8.76 0.59
N CYS A 26 13.06 -8.03 0.29
CA CYS A 26 11.88 -7.93 1.18
C CYS A 26 10.99 -9.18 1.18
N GLY A 27 11.34 -10.24 0.46
CA GLY A 27 10.57 -11.49 0.37
C GLY A 27 9.45 -11.48 -0.68
N LEU A 28 9.22 -10.35 -1.36
CA LEU A 28 8.16 -10.25 -2.38
C LEU A 28 8.60 -10.89 -3.70
N ARG A 29 7.73 -11.70 -4.30
CA ARG A 29 7.89 -12.25 -5.65
C ARG A 29 7.52 -11.18 -6.67
N LEU A 30 8.45 -10.89 -7.58
CA LEU A 30 8.30 -9.94 -8.67
C LEU A 30 8.25 -10.74 -9.98
N THR A 31 7.10 -10.69 -10.64
CA THR A 31 6.83 -11.48 -11.86
C THR A 31 6.55 -10.59 -13.06
N LYS A 32 6.27 -9.30 -12.84
CA LYS A 32 5.93 -8.33 -13.87
C LYS A 32 6.95 -7.20 -13.87
N LEU A 33 7.17 -6.60 -15.04
CA LEU A 33 8.03 -5.41 -15.16
C LEU A 33 7.48 -4.21 -14.35
N SER A 34 6.16 -4.16 -14.11
CA SER A 34 5.49 -3.17 -13.27
C SER A 34 5.88 -3.24 -11.78
N ASP A 35 6.50 -4.34 -11.35
CA ASP A 35 6.91 -4.56 -9.95
C ASP A 35 8.23 -3.84 -9.63
N TYR A 36 8.88 -3.28 -10.66
CA TYR A 36 10.12 -2.53 -10.58
C TYR A 36 9.89 -1.04 -10.89
N ARG A 37 10.75 -0.19 -10.35
CA ARG A 37 10.86 1.23 -10.70
C ARG A 37 12.31 1.59 -10.98
N ARG A 38 12.54 2.65 -11.75
CA ARG A 38 13.90 3.17 -11.98
C ARG A 38 14.34 4.08 -10.84
N GLU A 39 15.59 3.96 -10.43
CA GLU A 39 16.26 4.89 -9.53
C GLU A 39 16.13 6.35 -10.02
N GLY A 40 15.73 7.26 -9.13
CA GLY A 40 15.44 8.66 -9.45
C GLY A 40 14.01 8.94 -9.93
N THR A 41 13.20 7.92 -10.17
CA THR A 41 11.74 8.09 -10.24
C THR A 41 11.23 8.18 -8.80
N LYS A 42 10.72 9.35 -8.37
CA LYS A 42 10.06 9.44 -7.07
C LYS A 42 8.98 8.34 -7.01
N PRO A 43 8.82 7.61 -5.88
CA PRO A 43 7.57 6.90 -5.66
C PRO A 43 6.45 7.86 -5.98
N ALA A 44 5.42 7.41 -6.71
CA ALA A 44 4.16 8.13 -6.60
C ALA A 44 3.87 8.17 -5.10
N GLU A 45 3.91 9.36 -4.50
CA GLU A 45 3.35 9.55 -3.18
C GLU A 45 1.89 9.17 -3.37
N TYR A 46 1.53 7.99 -2.88
CA TYR A 46 0.15 7.58 -2.80
C TYR A 46 -0.34 8.17 -1.47
N PRO A 47 -0.97 9.37 -1.46
CA PRO A 47 -1.45 9.98 -0.22
C PRO A 47 -2.34 8.99 0.56
N SER A 48 -3.07 8.13 -0.14
CA SER A 48 -3.86 7.04 0.43
C SER A 48 -3.04 6.03 1.24
N GLN A 49 -1.87 5.60 0.76
CA GLN A 49 -1.02 4.64 1.51
C GLN A 49 -0.39 5.25 2.75
N LYS A 50 -0.03 6.53 2.70
CA LYS A 50 0.50 7.25 3.87
C LYS A 50 -0.59 7.41 4.92
N GLN A 51 -1.78 7.86 4.51
CA GLN A 51 -2.95 7.96 5.39
C GLN A 51 -3.33 6.61 6.00
N GLN A 52 -3.28 5.53 5.22
CA GLN A 52 -3.53 4.17 5.69
C GLN A 52 -2.48 3.75 6.74
N ALA A 53 -1.19 3.99 6.48
CA ALA A 53 -0.12 3.66 7.43
C ALA A 53 -0.23 4.47 8.74
N ASP A 54 -0.60 5.76 8.65
CA ASP A 54 -0.82 6.62 9.80
C ASP A 54 -2.01 6.12 10.64
N LEU A 55 -3.11 5.73 10.00
CA LEU A 55 -4.29 5.13 10.66
C LEU A 55 -3.98 3.78 11.32
N ILE A 56 -3.27 2.88 10.64
CA ILE A 56 -2.84 1.59 11.21
C ILE A 56 -1.97 1.81 12.44
N SER A 57 -1.07 2.79 12.39
CA SER A 57 -0.22 3.17 13.52
C SER A 57 -1.06 3.66 14.70
N LYS A 58 -2.05 4.52 14.44
CA LYS A 58 -2.99 5.03 15.45
C LYS A 58 -3.81 3.91 16.10
N ILE A 59 -4.38 3.01 15.30
CA ILE A 59 -5.12 1.82 15.76
C ILE A 59 -4.25 0.97 16.69
N SER A 60 -2.99 0.76 16.32
CA SER A 60 -2.05 -0.03 17.12
C SER A 60 -1.74 0.60 18.48
N ILE A 61 -1.72 1.94 18.57
CA ILE A 61 -1.54 2.66 19.83
C ILE A 61 -2.80 2.54 20.68
N LEU A 62 -3.98 2.81 20.10
CA LEU A 62 -5.27 2.72 20.79
C LEU A 62 -5.51 1.34 21.40
N LYS A 63 -5.19 0.25 20.67
CA LYS A 63 -5.30 -1.12 21.21
C LYS A 63 -4.46 -1.33 22.47
N ARG A 64 -3.22 -0.81 22.48
CA ARG A 64 -2.35 -0.91 23.68
C ARG A 64 -2.86 -0.07 24.84
N GLU A 65 -3.46 1.09 24.57
CA GLU A 65 -4.01 1.94 25.63
C GLU A 65 -5.29 1.33 26.21
N ILE A 66 -6.12 0.72 25.37
CA ILE A 66 -7.29 -0.07 25.81
C ILE A 66 -6.85 -1.22 26.72
N ASP A 67 -5.81 -1.96 26.34
CA ASP A 67 -5.25 -3.04 27.17
C ASP A 67 -4.82 -2.51 28.55
N LYS A 68 -4.20 -1.33 28.62
CA LYS A 68 -3.86 -0.68 29.89
C LYS A 68 -5.08 -0.29 30.71
N CYS A 69 -6.10 0.28 30.09
CA CYS A 69 -7.35 0.63 30.81
C CYS A 69 -8.01 -0.62 31.39
N LEU A 70 -7.92 -1.78 30.72
CA LEU A 70 -8.40 -3.06 31.25
C LEU A 70 -7.59 -3.51 32.48
N ASP A 71 -6.26 -3.38 32.43
CA ASP A 71 -5.37 -3.69 33.56
C ASP A 71 -5.65 -2.80 34.78
N GLU A 72 -5.89 -1.50 34.54
CA GLU A 72 -6.16 -0.49 35.56
C GLU A 72 -7.63 -0.45 36.01
N ARG A 73 -8.51 -1.24 35.37
CA ARG A 73 -9.96 -1.25 35.56
C ARG A 73 -10.63 0.11 35.38
N GLU A 74 -10.06 0.94 34.51
CA GLU A 74 -10.58 2.26 34.18
C GLU A 74 -11.69 2.14 33.12
N GLN A 75 -12.93 2.12 33.58
CA GLN A 75 -14.08 1.85 32.72
C GLN A 75 -14.40 2.99 31.75
N GLU A 76 -14.16 4.25 32.15
CA GLU A 76 -14.46 5.43 31.33
C GLU A 76 -13.42 5.62 30.22
N GLY A 77 -12.13 5.49 30.53
CA GLY A 77 -11.03 5.48 29.56
C GLY A 77 -11.19 4.36 28.53
N PHE A 78 -11.52 3.15 28.99
CA PHE A 78 -11.83 2.02 28.10
C PHE A 78 -12.95 2.35 27.10
N HIS A 79 -14.04 2.95 27.56
CA HIS A 79 -15.18 3.26 26.69
C HIS A 79 -14.83 4.31 25.63
N GLN A 80 -14.14 5.39 26.03
CA GLN A 80 -13.72 6.46 25.12
C GLN A 80 -12.75 5.93 24.04
N LEU A 81 -11.71 5.21 24.45
CA LEU A 81 -10.72 4.67 23.52
C LEU A 81 -11.33 3.62 22.59
N SER A 82 -12.29 2.82 23.06
CA SER A 82 -13.00 1.84 22.22
C SER A 82 -13.85 2.50 21.14
N LEU A 83 -14.51 3.63 21.46
CA LEU A 83 -15.26 4.41 20.47
C LEU A 83 -14.32 5.04 19.43
N GLU A 84 -13.18 5.58 19.87
CA GLU A 84 -12.17 6.13 18.96
C GLU A 84 -11.57 5.05 18.05
N LEU A 85 -11.29 3.86 18.59
CA LEU A 85 -10.79 2.71 17.85
C LEU A 85 -11.76 2.34 16.73
N LYS A 86 -13.06 2.23 17.05
CA LYS A 86 -14.11 1.92 16.06
C LYS A 86 -14.14 2.94 14.93
N GLY A 87 -14.04 4.23 15.26
CA GLY A 87 -13.98 5.28 14.24
C GLY A 87 -12.75 5.19 13.34
N CYS A 88 -11.59 4.81 13.89
CA CYS A 88 -10.38 4.61 13.10
C CYS A 88 -10.48 3.37 12.19
N GLU A 89 -11.08 2.28 12.66
CA GLU A 89 -11.32 1.06 11.87
C GLU A 89 -12.30 1.32 10.72
N GLU A 90 -13.38 2.09 10.96
CA GLU A 90 -14.32 2.51 9.91
C GLU A 90 -13.64 3.39 8.84
N GLN A 91 -12.77 4.33 9.24
CA GLN A 91 -11.99 5.14 8.31
C GLN A 91 -11.01 4.28 7.48
N LEU A 92 -10.39 3.28 8.11
CA LEU A 92 -9.48 2.37 7.41
C LEU A 92 -10.20 1.57 6.33
N LEU A 93 -11.40 1.06 6.62
CA LEU A 93 -12.25 0.34 5.65
C LEU A 93 -12.62 1.22 4.44
N GLN A 94 -12.97 2.49 4.67
CA GLN A 94 -13.31 3.43 3.59
C GLN A 94 -12.10 3.74 2.67
N LEU A 95 -10.89 3.75 3.23
CA LEU A 95 -9.67 3.94 2.45
C LEU A 95 -9.30 2.71 1.62
N GLU A 96 -9.65 1.50 2.08
CA GLU A 96 -9.46 0.26 1.32
C GLU A 96 -10.42 0.18 0.12
N ASP A 97 -11.71 0.52 0.32
CA ASP A 97 -12.72 0.54 -0.75
C ASP A 97 -12.38 1.52 -1.90
N THR A 98 -11.75 2.65 -1.56
CA THR A 98 -11.36 3.67 -2.56
C THR A 98 -10.05 3.30 -3.29
N ALA A 99 -9.12 2.61 -2.63
CA ALA A 99 -7.88 2.17 -3.25
C ALA A 99 -8.11 1.10 -4.35
N ASP A 100 -9.06 0.19 -4.13
CA ASP A 100 -9.43 -0.84 -5.11
C ASP A 100 -10.19 -0.27 -6.32
N GLN A 101 -11.04 0.74 -6.10
CA GLN A 101 -11.75 1.43 -7.18
C GLN A 101 -10.81 2.28 -8.04
N ASP A 102 -9.85 2.98 -7.44
CA ASP A 102 -8.86 3.77 -8.17
C ASP A 102 -7.90 2.90 -9.00
N HIS A 103 -7.53 1.71 -8.49
CA HIS A 103 -6.72 0.76 -9.26
C HIS A 103 -7.48 0.24 -10.49
N PHE A 104 -8.78 -0.07 -10.34
CA PHE A 104 -9.63 -0.53 -11.45
C PHE A 104 -9.90 0.57 -12.49
N ALA A 105 -10.22 1.79 -12.03
CA ALA A 105 -10.49 2.93 -12.90
C ALA A 105 -9.24 3.41 -13.65
N LYS A 106 -8.06 3.33 -13.02
CA LYS A 106 -6.78 3.67 -13.67
C LYS A 106 -6.36 2.61 -14.69
N SER A 107 -6.54 1.32 -14.39
CA SER A 107 -6.32 0.24 -15.37
C SER A 107 -7.26 0.35 -16.59
N LEU A 108 -8.48 0.85 -16.41
CA LEU A 108 -9.42 1.11 -17.51
C LEU A 108 -9.02 2.31 -18.38
N LYS A 109 -8.45 3.38 -17.79
CA LYS A 109 -7.95 4.54 -18.53
C LYS A 109 -6.67 4.20 -19.30
N ASP A 110 -5.72 3.52 -18.67
CA ASP A 110 -4.45 3.15 -19.30
C ASP A 110 -4.65 2.16 -20.48
N ASN A 111 -5.68 1.30 -20.44
CA ASN A 111 -6.06 0.44 -21.57
C ASN A 111 -6.76 1.20 -22.72
N LYS A 112 -7.50 2.27 -22.40
CA LYS A 112 -8.23 3.06 -23.40
C LYS A 112 -7.30 3.94 -24.24
N ASP A 113 -6.20 4.39 -23.66
CA ASP A 113 -5.17 5.18 -24.35
C ASP A 113 -4.35 4.32 -25.34
N TRP A 114 -4.28 3.00 -25.15
CA TRP A 114 -3.61 2.10 -26.11
C TRP A 114 -4.46 1.83 -27.36
N SER A 115 -5.79 1.86 -27.24
CA SER A 115 -6.71 1.64 -28.36
C SER A 115 -6.86 2.82 -29.33
N ASN A 116 -6.31 4.00 -29.01
CA ASN A 116 -6.36 5.18 -29.90
C ASN A 116 -5.03 5.46 -30.62
N GLY A 117 -4.02 4.60 -30.46
CA GLY A 117 -2.71 4.72 -31.11
C GLY A 117 -2.45 3.62 -32.13
N SER A 118 -3.45 3.24 -32.95
CA SER A 118 -3.24 2.39 -34.11
C SER A 118 -2.92 3.23 -35.34
N ASP A 119 -1.80 3.94 -35.30
CA ASP A 119 -1.08 4.40 -36.48
C ASP A 119 0.38 4.02 -36.27
N ILE A 120 0.85 2.99 -36.98
CA ILE A 120 2.17 2.88 -37.63
C ILE A 120 2.31 1.48 -38.27
N ILE A 121 2.07 1.46 -39.59
CA ILE A 121 2.91 0.96 -40.70
C ILE A 121 3.49 -0.47 -40.62
N PHE A 122 3.01 -1.32 -41.53
CA PHE A 122 3.85 -2.01 -42.52
C PHE A 122 3.21 -1.86 -43.90
#